data_AF-A0A4Q3VDY4-F1
#
_entry.id   AF-A0A4Q3VDY4-F1
#
_cell.length_a   1.000
_cell.length_b   1.000
_cell.length_c   1.000
_cell.angle_alpha   90.00
_cell.angle_beta   90.00
_cell.angle_gamma   90.00
#
_symmetry.space_group_name_H-M   'P 1'
#
loop_
_entity.id
_entity.type
_entity.pdbx_description
1 polymer ?
#
loop_
_entity_poly.entity_id
_entity_poly.type
_entity_poly.pdbx_seq_one_letter_code
_entity_poly.pdbx_strand_id
1 'polypeptide(L)' 'MEQVLIAGGTGLIGSELSKMLVSKGYKVVVLSRKPKAPENGIEYFLSVFNQQQLARKCREK' A
#
# COMPACT_ATOMS: atom_id res chain seq x y z
N MET A 1 10.92 6.05 -9.50
CA MET A 1 9.75 5.17 -9.33
C MET A 1 8.88 5.78 -8.25
N GLU A 2 7.63 6.10 -8.56
CA GLU A 2 6.73 6.78 -7.63
C GLU A 2 5.97 5.75 -6.79
N GLN A 3 5.75 6.08 -5.52
CA GLN A 3 5.06 5.20 -4.58
C GLN A 3 3.70 5.79 -4.20
N VAL A 4 2.65 4.96 -4.27
CA VAL A 4 1.28 5.34 -3.93
C VAL A 4 0.86 4.65 -2.64
N LEU A 5 0.43 5.43 -1.65
CA LEU A 5 -0.16 4.93 -0.40
C LEU A 5 -1.69 4.99 -0.48
N ILE A 6 -2.36 3.86 -0.24
CA ILE A 6 -3.81 3.75 -0.29
C ILE A 6 -4.35 3.38 1.09
N ALA A 7 -5.08 4.31 1.71
CA ALA A 7 -5.91 4.03 2.87
C ALA A 7 -7.19 3.33 2.43
N GLY A 8 -7.58 2.22 3.09
CA GLY A 8 -8.77 1.46 2.69
C GLY A 8 -8.59 0.62 1.42
N GLY A 9 -7.35 0.35 1.01
CA GLY A 9 -7.03 -0.41 -0.22
C GLY A 9 -7.51 -1.87 -0.25
N THR A 10 -8.09 -2.38 0.84
CA THR A 10 -8.70 -3.72 0.90
C THR A 10 -10.18 -3.75 0.49
N GLY A 11 -10.82 -2.60 0.28
CA GLY A 11 -12.20 -2.51 -0.22
C GLY A 11 -12.30 -2.75 -1.73
N LEU A 12 -13.53 -2.82 -2.25
CA LEU A 12 -13.82 -3.08 -3.67
C LEU A 12 -12.99 -2.18 -4.60
N ILE A 13 -13.14 -0.86 -4.44
CA ILE A 13 -12.46 0.12 -5.29
C ILE A 13 -10.94 0.10 -5.05
N GLY A 14 -10.52 0.06 -3.77
CA GLY A 14 -9.12 0.10 -3.40
C GLY A 14 -8.32 -1.08 -3.97
N SER A 15 -8.93 -2.27 -4.00
CA SER A 15 -8.30 -3.47 -4.53
C SER A 15 -8.07 -3.40 -6.04
N GLU A 16 -9.05 -2.90 -6.80
CA GLU A 16 -8.94 -2.78 -8.26
C GLU A 16 -8.00 -1.65 -8.66
N LEU A 17 -8.07 -0.51 -7.97
CA LEU A 17 -7.15 0.59 -8.14
C LEU A 17 -5.69 0.15 -7.90
N SER A 18 -5.46 -0.66 -6.87
CA SER A 18 -4.11 -1.16 -6.55
C SER A 18 -3.53 -1.99 -7.69
N LYS A 19 -4.32 -2.89 -8.29
CA LYS A 19 -3.87 -3.69 -9.45
C LYS A 19 -3.54 -2.81 -10.65
N MET A 20 -4.40 -1.84 -10.97
CA MET A 20 -4.21 -0.94 -12.10
C MET A 20 -2.95 -0.06 -11.93
N LEU A 21 -2.64 0.37 -10.71
CA LEU A 21 -1.43 1.14 -10.43
C LEU A 21 -0.18 0.26 -10.54
N VAL A 22 -0.22 -0.97 -10.02
CA VAL A 22 0.89 -1.93 -10.21
C VAL A 22 1.14 -2.20 -11.70
N SER A 23 0.10 -2.41 -12.51
CA SER A 23 0.25 -2.66 -13.95
C SER A 23 0.82 -1.46 -14.72
N LYS A 24 0.71 -0.25 -14.16
CA LYS A 24 1.31 0.98 -14.70
C LYS A 24 2.75 1.21 -14.20
N GLY A 25 3.29 0.32 -13.37
CA GLY A 25 4.66 0.40 -12.85
C GLY A 25 4.81 1.17 -11.54
N TYR A 26 3.71 1.49 -10.84
CA TYR A 26 3.77 2.13 -9.53
C TYR A 26 4.04 1.11 -8.43
N LYS A 27 4.79 1.52 -7.38
CA LYS A 27 4.90 0.76 -6.13
C LYS A 27 3.69 1.12 -5.27
N VAL A 28 2.85 0.13 -4.95
CA VAL A 28 1.60 0.35 -4.21
C VAL A 28 1.73 -0.17 -2.79
N VAL A 29 1.37 0.69 -1.83
CA VAL A 29 1.33 0.36 -0.41
C VAL A 29 -0.10 0.55 0.11
N VAL A 30 -0.67 -0.46 0.76
CA VAL A 30 -2.03 -0.45 1.27
C VAL A 30 -2.04 -0.49 2.81
N LEU A 31 -2.83 0.38 3.42
CA LEU A 31 -3.12 0.31 4.85
C LEU A 31 -4.24 -0.70 5.11
N SER A 32 -3.96 -1.69 5.97
CA SER A 32 -4.90 -2.69 6.43
C SER A 32 -4.97 -2.70 7.95
N ARG A 33 -6.17 -2.92 8.51
CA ARG A 33 -6.35 -3.06 9.96
C ARG A 33 -5.80 -4.39 10.50
N LYS A 34 -5.66 -5.39 9.63
CA LYS A 34 -5.11 -6.71 9.95
C LYS A 34 -3.81 -6.93 9.18
N PRO A 35 -2.81 -7.59 9.79
CA PRO A 35 -1.61 -7.97 9.06
C PRO A 35 -1.98 -8.84 7.85
N LYS A 36 -1.39 -8.54 6.70
CA LYS A 36 -1.56 -9.28 5.45
C LYS A 36 -0.20 -9.40 4.77
N ALA A 37 0.08 -10.55 4.19
CA ALA A 37 1.30 -10.75 3.41
C ALA A 37 1.26 -9.90 2.12
N PRO A 38 2.42 -9.44 1.62
CA PRO A 38 2.51 -8.82 0.30
C PRO A 38 1.96 -9.76 -0.78
N GLU A 39 1.27 -9.20 -1.78
CA GLU A 39 0.62 -9.97 -2.84
C GLU A 39 0.61 -9.14 -4.12
N ASN A 40 0.92 -9.76 -5.27
CA ASN A 40 0.85 -9.14 -6.60
C ASN A 40 1.51 -7.75 -6.71
N GLY A 41 2.68 -7.55 -6.09
CA GLY A 41 3.39 -6.27 -6.11
C GLY A 41 2.79 -5.19 -5.20
N ILE A 42 1.84 -5.57 -4.32
CA ILE A 42 1.22 -4.70 -3.33
C ILE A 42 1.79 -5.04 -1.95
N GLU A 43 2.33 -4.04 -1.27
CA GLU A 43 2.76 -4.16 0.13
C GLU A 43 1.64 -3.73 1.08
N TYR A 44 1.47 -4.44 2.19
CA TYR A 44 0.46 -4.10 3.21
C TYR A 44 1.12 -3.65 4.51
N PHE A 45 0.63 -2.54 5.06
CA PHE A 45 1.02 -2.04 6.38
C PHE A 45 -0.17 -1.97 7.32
N LEU A 46 0.09 -2.19 8.61
CA LEU A 46 -0.95 -2.06 9.63
C LEU A 46 -1.39 -0.60 9.77
N SER A 47 -2.69 -0.33 9.83
CA SER A 47 -3.22 1.04 9.93
C SER A 47 -2.97 1.71 11.29
N VAL A 48 -2.35 0.99 12.24
CA VAL A 48 -1.96 1.53 13.55
C VAL A 48 -0.68 2.39 13.45
N PHE A 49 0.00 2.37 12.30
CA PHE A 49 1.16 3.24 12.08
C PHE A 49 0.73 4.69 11.80
N ASN A 50 1.35 5.64 12.51
CA ASN A 50 1.22 7.07 12.19
C ASN A 50 1.80 7.33 10.78
N GLN A 51 1.12 8.14 9.97
CA GLN A 51 1.53 8.46 8.59
C GLN A 51 2.99 8.93 8.48
N GLN A 52 3.50 9.64 9.48
CA GLN A 52 4.91 10.08 9.53
C GLN A 52 5.89 8.91 9.66
N GLN A 53 5.54 7.90 10.47
CA GLN A 53 6.36 6.69 10.65
C GLN A 53 6.38 5.85 9.38
N LEU A 54 5.26 5.79 8.65
CA LEU A 54 5.17 5.06 7.40
C LEU A 54 5.97 5.72 6.28
N ALA A 55 5.88 7.05 6.13
CA ALA A 55 6.69 7.78 5.15
C ALA A 55 8.20 7.64 5.39
N ARG A 56 8.63 7.37 6.63
CA ARG A 56 10.02 7.03 6.95
C ARG A 56 10.38 5.62 6.47
N LYS A 57 9.58 4.61 6.83
CA LYS A 57 9.78 3.22 6.42
C LYS A 57 9.75 3.01 4.90
N CYS A 58 8.91 3.76 4.19
CA CYS A 58 8.84 3.73 2.74
C CYS A 58 10.05 4.38 2.06
N ARG A 59 10.77 5.29 2.75
CA ARG A 59 12.01 5.90 2.25
C ARG A 59 13.25 5.04 2.53
N GLU A 60 13.19 4.19 3.54
CA GLU A 60 14.28 3.29 3.94
C GLU A 60 14.32 1.98 3.11
N LYS A 61 13.35 1.76 2.21
CA LYS A 61 13.19 0.53 1.38
C LYS A 61 13.08 0.82 -0.11
#